data_AF-A0A7W3TP56-F1
#
_entry.id   AF-A0A7W3TP56-F1
#
_cell.length_a   1.000
_cell.length_b   1.000
_cell.length_c   1.000
_cell.angle_alpha   90.00
_cell.angle_beta   90.00
_cell.angle_gamma   90.00
#
_symmetry.space_group_name_H-M   'P 1'
#
loop_
_entity.id
_entity.type
_entity.pdbx_description
1 polymer ?
#
loop_
_entity_poly.entity_id
_entity_poly.type
_entity_poly.pdbx_seq_one_letter_code
_entity_poly.pdbx_strand_id
1 'polypeptide(L)' 'MSVSHCMGKALEIAAGPLDTWAGKIAALPDACLHSDCGAPRNCRERIADYLRVQYRAAKRKAAMPSKKGAR' A
#
# COMPACT_ATOMS: atom_id res chain seq x y z
N MET A 1 -12.80 9.35 11.72
CA MET A 1 -12.61 7.97 11.18
C MET A 1 -11.12 7.68 11.15
N SER A 2 -10.56 7.09 12.21
CA SER A 2 -9.14 6.70 12.22
C SER A 2 -8.93 5.61 11.18
N VAL A 3 -8.33 5.97 10.06
CA VAL A 3 -7.72 5.02 9.13
C VAL A 3 -6.75 4.21 10.00
N SER A 4 -7.05 2.94 10.25
CA SER A 4 -6.33 2.08 11.19
C SER A 4 -4.82 2.29 11.02
N HIS A 5 -4.06 2.45 12.11
CA HIS A 5 -2.62 2.80 12.08
C HIS A 5 -1.82 2.02 11.02
N CYS A 6 -2.18 0.76 10.83
CA CYS A 6 -1.64 -0.15 9.83
C CYS A 6 -1.82 0.41 8.38
N MET A 7 -2.97 1.00 8.01
CA MET A 7 -3.18 1.69 6.73
C MET A 7 -2.46 3.04 6.60
N GLY A 8 -2.29 3.79 7.70
CA GLY A 8 -1.43 4.98 7.69
C GLY A 8 -0.03 4.63 7.17
N LYS A 9 0.53 3.52 7.67
CA LYS A 9 1.82 3.00 7.21
C LYS A 9 1.81 2.59 5.73
N ALA A 10 0.72 1.99 5.26
CA ALA A 10 0.58 1.63 3.86
C ALA A 10 0.61 2.86 2.94
N LEU A 11 -0.04 3.95 3.33
CA LEU A 11 -0.02 5.22 2.59
C LEU A 11 1.37 5.86 2.58
N GLU A 12 2.09 5.84 3.70
CA GLU A 12 3.48 6.30 3.75
C GLU A 12 4.40 5.52 2.79
N ILE A 13 4.21 4.20 2.68
CA ILE A 13 4.97 3.37 1.74
C ILE A 13 4.55 3.70 0.31
N ALA A 14 3.24 3.83 0.05
CA ALA A 14 2.70 4.13 -1.27
C ALA A 14 3.11 5.51 -1.79
N ALA A 15 3.43 6.45 -0.91
CA ALA A 15 3.97 7.77 -1.28
C ALA A 15 5.44 7.70 -1.76
N GLY A 16 6.16 6.62 -1.44
CA GLY A 16 7.53 6.39 -1.88
C GLY A 16 7.63 5.73 -3.27
N PRO A 17 8.85 5.66 -3.84
CA PRO A 17 9.08 5.00 -5.11
C PRO A 17 8.79 3.49 -5.05
N LEU A 18 8.16 2.96 -6.10
CA LEU A 18 7.69 1.56 -6.22
C LEU A 18 8.80 0.52 -5.91
N ASP A 19 10.04 0.83 -6.26
CA ASP A 19 11.21 -0.04 -6.02
C ASP A 19 11.43 -0.31 -4.52
N THR A 20 11.15 0.68 -3.68
CA THR A 20 11.34 0.59 -2.22
C THR A 20 10.22 -0.14 -1.50
N TRP A 21 9.11 -0.44 -2.18
CA TRP A 21 7.92 -1.00 -1.53
C TRP A 21 8.18 -2.42 -1.00
N ALA A 22 8.89 -3.26 -1.77
CA ALA A 22 9.18 -4.63 -1.35
C ALA A 22 10.02 -4.67 -0.07
N GLY A 23 11.08 -3.86 0.01
CA GLY A 23 11.92 -3.73 1.20
C GLY A 23 11.15 -3.17 2.39
N LYS A 24 10.31 -2.15 2.16
CA LYS A 24 9.46 -1.58 3.21
C LYS A 24 8.43 -2.57 3.73
N ILE A 25 7.80 -3.40 2.87
CA ILE A 25 6.88 -4.47 3.28
C ILE A 25 7.60 -5.56 4.07
N ALA A 26 8.81 -5.95 3.64
CA ALA A 26 9.61 -6.95 4.32
C ALA A 26 10.01 -6.50 5.73
N ALA A 27 10.29 -5.21 5.92
CA ALA A 27 10.62 -4.62 7.21
C ALA A 27 9.42 -4.43 8.16
N LEU A 28 8.18 -4.68 7.71
CA LEU A 28 7.01 -4.52 8.57
C LEU A 28 6.89 -5.67 9.58
N PRO A 29 6.58 -5.35 10.85
CA PRO A 29 6.27 -6.36 11.84
C PRO A 29 4.95 -7.07 11.50
N ASP A 30 4.89 -8.37 11.81
CA ASP A 30 3.72 -9.19 11.52
C ASP A 30 2.51 -8.77 12.39
N ALA A 31 2.73 -8.58 13.70
CA ALA A 31 1.72 -8.10 14.63
C ALA A 31 1.57 -6.56 14.57
N CYS A 32 0.34 -6.04 14.48
CA CYS A 32 0.11 -4.61 14.79
C CYS A 32 0.24 -4.48 16.32
N LEU A 33 1.21 -3.69 16.80
CA LEU A 33 1.39 -3.43 18.24
C LEU A 33 0.25 -2.60 18.87
N HIS A 34 -0.74 -2.18 18.07
CA HIS A 34 -1.87 -1.39 18.51
C HIS A 34 -3.16 -2.20 18.51
N SER A 35 -3.90 -2.11 19.62
CA SER A 35 -5.20 -2.74 19.83
C SER A 35 -6.28 -2.33 18.81
N ASP A 36 -6.09 -1.18 18.14
CA ASP A 36 -6.98 -0.63 17.10
C ASP A 36 -6.71 -1.20 15.69
N CYS A 37 -5.95 -2.29 15.59
CA CYS A 37 -5.88 -3.06 14.36
C CYS A 37 -7.22 -3.77 14.17
N GLY A 38 -8.20 -3.07 13.60
CA GLY A 38 -9.56 -3.56 13.35
C GLY A 38 -9.64 -4.65 12.27
N ALA A 39 -8.77 -5.66 12.30
CA ALA A 39 -8.85 -6.86 11.49
C ALA A 39 -8.22 -8.06 12.21
N PRO A 40 -8.81 -9.26 12.12
CA PRO A 40 -8.31 -10.49 12.74
C PRO A 40 -7.08 -11.10 12.03
N ARG A 41 -6.49 -10.38 11.06
CA ARG A 41 -5.31 -10.81 10.30
C ARG A 41 -4.26 -9.71 10.33
N ASN A 42 -3.07 -10.12 10.74
CA ASN A 42 -1.81 -9.40 10.87
C ASN A 42 -1.68 -8.14 9.99
N CYS A 43 -1.28 -7.03 10.61
CA CYS A 43 -1.10 -5.71 9.99
C CYS A 43 -0.31 -5.75 8.67
N ARG A 44 0.74 -6.58 8.65
CA ARG A 44 1.59 -6.80 7.50
C ARG A 44 0.82 -7.31 6.27
N GLU A 45 -0.05 -8.30 6.45
CA GLU A 45 -0.85 -8.84 5.35
C GLU A 45 -1.76 -7.76 4.77
N ARG A 46 -2.40 -6.97 5.64
CA ARG A 46 -3.29 -5.89 5.22
C ARG A 46 -2.56 -4.79 4.44
N ILE A 47 -1.36 -4.42 4.88
CA ILE A 47 -0.51 -3.45 4.17
C ILE A 47 -0.04 -4.02 2.83
N ALA A 48 0.40 -5.28 2.80
CA ALA A 48 0.84 -5.94 1.59
C ALA A 48 -0.27 -6.06 0.54
N ASP A 49 -1.50 -6.37 0.96
CA ASP A 49 -2.66 -6.44 0.08
C ASP A 49 -2.98 -5.07 -0.55
N TYR A 50 -3.06 -4.03 0.27
CA TYR A 50 -3.28 -2.66 -0.20
C TYR A 50 -2.21 -2.22 -1.21
N LEU A 51 -0.93 -2.43 -0.88
CA LEU A 51 0.18 -2.07 -1.76
C LEU A 51 0.18 -2.89 -3.05
N ARG A 52 -0.26 -4.16 -3.05
CA ARG A 52 -0.42 -4.93 -4.29
C ARG A 52 -1.47 -4.30 -5.22
N VAL A 53 -2.60 -3.86 -4.68
CA VAL A 53 -3.65 -3.19 -5.47
C VAL A 53 -3.10 -1.88 -6.05
N GLN A 54 -2.46 -1.06 -5.21
CA GLN A 54 -1.85 0.21 -5.65
C GLN A 54 -0.75 0.01 -6.68
N TYR A 55 0.08 -1.03 -6.54
CA TYR A 55 1.14 -1.37 -7.49
C TYR A 55 0.56 -1.73 -8.86
N ARG A 56 -0.50 -2.54 -8.89
CA ARG A 56 -1.21 -2.87 -10.13
C ARG A 56 -1.82 -1.63 -10.77
N ALA A 57 -2.43 -0.74 -9.98
CA ALA A 57 -2.98 0.51 -10.49
C ALA A 57 -1.90 1.45 -11.05
N ALA A 58 -0.76 1.57 -10.35
CA ALA A 58 0.40 2.37 -10.79
C ALA A 58 1.00 1.80 -12.08
N LYS A 59 1.19 0.48 -12.17
CA LYS A 59 1.63 -0.18 -13.41
C LYS A 59 0.64 0.01 -14.55
N ARG A 60 -0.67 -0.06 -14.30
CA ARG A 60 -1.67 0.23 -15.33
C ARG A 60 -1.62 1.69 -15.79
N LYS A 61 -1.44 2.65 -14.89
CA LYS A 61 -1.25 4.07 -15.23
C LYS A 61 0.04 4.29 -16.03
N ALA A 62 1.14 3.63 -15.68
CA ALA A 62 2.40 3.70 -16.42
C ALA A 62 2.32 3.04 -17.80
N ALA A 63 1.60 1.91 -17.91
CA ALA A 63 1.41 1.17 -19.16
C ALA A 63 0.35 1.80 -20.09
N MET A 64 -0.50 2.68 -19.57
CA MET A 64 -1.40 3.51 -20.36
C MET A 64 -0.65 4.79 -20.70
N PRO A 65 0.00 4.91 -21.87
CA PRO A 65 0.43 6.22 -22.34
C PRO A 65 -0.81 7.10 -22.35
N SER A 66 -0.73 8.21 -21.62
CA SER A 66 -1.75 9.22 -21.54
C SER A 66 -2.31 9.46 -22.95
N LYS A 67 -3.52 8.95 -23.25
CA LYS A 67 -4.31 9.43 -24.39
C LYS A 67 -4.79 10.84 -24.05
N LYS A 68 -3.84 11.77 -23.95
CA LYS A 68 -4.09 13.21 -24.05
C LYS A 68 -4.05 13.50 -25.55
N GLY A 69 -5.20 13.42 -26.19
CA GLY A 69 -5.36 13.73 -27.61
C GLY A 69 -6.49 12.95 -28.27
N ALA A 70 -7.73 13.25 -27.89
CA ALA A 70 -8.90 13.01 -28.73
C ALA A 70 -10.14 13.74 -28.17
N ARG A 71 -10.12 15.07 -28.18
CA ARG A 71 -11.22 15.88 -28.73
C ARG A 71 -10.87 17.36 -28.72
#